data_AF-A0A952I806-F1
#
_entry.id   AF-A0A952I806-F1
#
_cell.length_a   1.000
_cell.length_b   1.000
_cell.length_c   1.000
_cell.angle_alpha   90.00
_cell.angle_beta   90.00
_cell.angle_gamma   90.00
#
_symmetry.space_group_name_H-M   'P 1'
#
loop_
_entity.id
_entity.type
_entity.pdbx_description
1 polymer ?
#
loop_
_entity_poly.entity_id
_entity_poly.type
_entity_poly.pdbx_seq_one_letter_code
_entity_poly.pdbx_strand_id
1 'polypeptide(L)'
;MPQNPNEPSDSKTQRITIITIIIVVLLFFAIGVVSYKLYQSSQELTENQRLVTTLQKQVSEQNAEKNKKVKSDGMNVQEVFNLINGIMERESIPFVKDGVDMENIMVNLNNLPDGSRKKALTTAILLALRKYPFRLKGDNPKTGFNSPRFIKYVLGFVNLNIDEYPGEYLSSTMMDRFEKVDTPQPGDLMFFSGRPGNIALFFLGEGDVGGQGTGIGLLGLNFPTAIYETSAFNAEFLGYYRVDYPN
;
A
#
# COMPACT_ATOMS: atom_id res chain seq x y z
N MET A 1 -77.55 -32.27 27.57
CA MET A 1 -76.68 -31.10 27.80
C MET A 1 -75.79 -30.91 26.58
N PRO A 2 -75.63 -29.68 26.08
CA PRO A 2 -75.16 -29.40 24.72
C PRO A 2 -73.63 -29.51 24.61
N GLN A 3 -73.15 -30.04 23.47
CA GLN A 3 -71.72 -30.02 23.13
C GLN A 3 -71.29 -28.60 22.74
N ASN A 4 -70.21 -28.15 23.35
CA ASN A 4 -69.61 -26.82 23.25
C ASN A 4 -68.89 -26.66 21.89
N PRO A 5 -69.22 -25.66 21.05
CA PRO A 5 -68.74 -25.56 19.67
C PRO A 5 -67.35 -24.91 19.51
N ASN A 6 -66.48 -24.99 20.52
CA ASN A 6 -65.16 -24.34 20.52
C ASN A 6 -64.01 -25.34 20.74
N GLU A 7 -63.93 -26.40 19.93
CA GLU A 7 -62.68 -27.15 19.77
C GLU A 7 -61.86 -26.53 18.62
N PRO A 8 -60.78 -25.78 18.91
CA PRO A 8 -59.94 -25.22 17.86
C PRO A 8 -59.18 -26.36 17.15
N SER A 9 -59.45 -26.50 15.85
CA SER A 9 -58.78 -27.37 14.87
C SER A 9 -57.32 -27.74 15.21
N ASP A 10 -57.16 -28.94 15.76
CA ASP A 10 -55.89 -29.64 16.10
C ASP A 10 -54.86 -29.65 14.95
N SER A 11 -55.33 -29.61 13.69
CA SER A 11 -54.48 -29.62 12.49
C SER A 11 -53.60 -28.37 12.30
N LYS A 12 -54.01 -27.19 12.79
CA LYS A 12 -53.22 -25.95 12.66
C LYS A 12 -52.08 -25.91 13.68
N THR A 13 -52.37 -26.34 14.91
CA THR A 13 -51.39 -26.40 16.00
C THR A 13 -50.30 -27.42 15.67
N GLN A 14 -50.65 -28.60 15.14
CA GLN A 14 -49.66 -29.61 14.71
C GLN A 14 -48.74 -29.11 13.59
N ARG A 15 -49.26 -28.37 12.60
CA ARG A 15 -48.44 -27.78 11.52
C ARG A 15 -47.47 -26.72 12.02
N ILE A 16 -47.91 -25.86 12.95
CA ILE A 16 -47.04 -24.85 13.56
C ILE A 16 -45.93 -25.51 14.39
N THR A 17 -46.24 -26.58 15.13
CA THR A 17 -45.24 -27.35 15.89
C THR A 17 -44.19 -27.99 14.98
N ILE A 18 -44.61 -28.61 13.87
CA ILE A 18 -43.68 -29.23 12.90
C ILE A 18 -42.76 -28.17 12.26
N ILE A 19 -43.30 -27.02 11.84
CA ILE A 19 -42.50 -25.93 11.26
C ILE A 19 -41.49 -25.40 12.28
N THR A 20 -41.90 -25.24 13.55
CA THR A 20 -41.02 -24.77 14.62
C THR A 20 -39.86 -25.74 14.87
N ILE A 21 -40.13 -27.05 14.86
CA ILE A 21 -39.10 -28.07 15.01
C ILE A 21 -38.09 -28.02 13.84
N ILE A 22 -38.57 -27.87 12.61
CA ILE A 22 -37.70 -27.76 11.43
C ILE A 22 -36.78 -26.54 11.51
N ILE A 23 -37.32 -25.38 11.92
CA ILE A 23 -36.54 -24.14 12.08
C ILE A 23 -35.46 -24.32 13.16
N VAL A 24 -35.79 -24.95 14.29
CA VAL A 24 -34.84 -25.22 15.37
C VAL A 24 -33.72 -26.15 14.88
N VAL A 25 -34.05 -27.20 14.14
CA VAL A 25 -33.04 -28.12 13.57
C VAL A 25 -32.12 -27.40 12.58
N LEU A 26 -32.66 -26.54 11.71
CA LEU A 26 -31.86 -25.75 10.76
C LEU A 26 -30.94 -24.75 11.48
N LEU A 27 -31.40 -24.15 12.59
CA LEU A 27 -30.57 -23.28 13.42
C LEU A 27 -29.40 -24.04 14.04
N PHE A 28 -29.63 -25.23 14.61
CA PHE A 28 -28.56 -26.06 15.16
C PHE A 28 -27.54 -26.49 14.09
N PHE A 29 -28.01 -26.81 12.88
CA PHE A 29 -27.13 -27.13 11.76
C PHE A 29 -26.27 -25.93 11.33
N ALA A 30 -26.86 -24.74 11.22
CA ALA A 30 -26.15 -23.52 10.88
C ALA A 30 -25.09 -23.16 11.93
N ILE A 31 -25.42 -23.28 13.23
CA ILE A 31 -24.48 -23.08 14.33
C ILE A 31 -23.32 -24.10 14.22
N GLY A 32 -23.61 -25.37 13.96
CA GLY A 32 -22.59 -26.40 13.77
C GLY A 32 -21.60 -26.08 12.63
N VAL A 33 -22.09 -25.61 11.48
CA VAL A 33 -21.24 -25.21 10.34
C VAL A 33 -20.37 -23.99 10.70
N VAL A 34 -20.93 -22.99 11.36
CA VAL A 34 -20.19 -21.80 11.80
C VAL A 34 -19.14 -22.16 12.83
N SER A 35 -19.48 -22.99 13.82
CA SER A 35 -18.54 -23.50 14.82
C SER A 35 -17.42 -24.33 14.19
N TYR A 36 -17.72 -25.15 13.17
CA TYR A 36 -16.72 -25.92 12.44
C TYR A 36 -15.75 -25.01 11.66
N LYS A 37 -16.26 -23.99 10.95
CA LYS A 37 -15.42 -23.02 10.24
C LYS A 37 -14.56 -22.17 11.20
N LEU A 38 -15.11 -21.78 12.34
CA LEU A 38 -14.37 -21.05 13.38
C LEU A 38 -13.26 -21.93 14.01
N TYR A 39 -13.53 -23.22 14.19
CA TYR A 39 -12.53 -24.18 14.67
C TYR A 39 -11.38 -24.36 13.67
N GLN A 40 -11.68 -24.51 12.39
CA GLN A 40 -10.67 -24.60 11.33
C GLN A 40 -9.82 -23.32 11.23
N SER A 41 -10.46 -22.16 11.28
CA SER A 41 -9.75 -20.86 11.25
C SER A 41 -8.85 -20.67 12.48
N SER A 42 -9.25 -21.16 13.66
CA SER A 42 -8.45 -21.13 14.88
C SER A 42 -7.20 -22.04 14.80
N GLN A 43 -7.33 -23.21 14.17
CA GLN A 43 -6.20 -24.11 13.88
C GLN A 43 -5.19 -23.44 12.94
N GLU A 44 -5.66 -22.85 11.83
CA GLU A 44 -4.80 -22.11 10.89
C GLU A 44 -4.11 -20.90 11.55
N LEU A 45 -4.79 -20.20 12.46
CA LEU A 45 -4.20 -19.09 13.22
C LEU A 45 -3.08 -19.58 14.16
N THR A 46 -3.26 -20.77 14.75
CA THR A 46 -2.28 -21.39 15.64
C THR A 46 -1.06 -21.88 14.89
N GLU A 47 -1.24 -22.48 13.70
CA GLU A 47 -0.14 -22.87 12.82
C GLU A 47 0.63 -21.66 12.29
N ASN A 48 -0.07 -20.61 11.87
CA ASN A 48 0.56 -19.37 11.41
C ASN A 48 1.32 -18.67 12.55
N GLN A 49 0.80 -18.67 13.77
CA GLN A 49 1.53 -18.14 14.93
C GLN A 49 2.77 -18.98 15.28
N ARG A 50 2.69 -20.31 15.18
CA ARG A 50 3.86 -21.18 15.36
C ARG A 50 4.90 -20.98 14.27
N LEU A 51 4.48 -20.81 13.02
CA LEU A 51 5.37 -20.52 11.90
C LEU A 51 6.05 -19.16 12.10
N VAL A 52 5.30 -18.11 12.50
CA VAL A 52 5.87 -16.79 12.84
C VAL A 52 6.85 -16.88 14.00
N THR A 53 6.54 -17.65 15.04
CA THR A 53 7.44 -17.84 16.19
C THR A 53 8.71 -18.60 15.80
N THR A 54 8.59 -19.60 14.93
CA THR A 54 9.72 -20.40 14.43
C THR A 54 10.60 -19.57 13.51
N LEU A 55 10.01 -18.77 12.62
CA LEU A 55 10.73 -17.83 11.77
C LEU A 55 11.40 -16.72 12.58
N GLN A 56 10.72 -16.16 13.60
CA GLN A 56 11.33 -15.19 14.51
C GLN A 56 12.50 -15.79 15.28
N LYS A 57 12.39 -17.05 15.72
CA LYS A 57 13.47 -17.76 16.41
C LYS A 57 14.65 -18.01 15.47
N GLN A 58 14.40 -18.49 14.25
CA GLN A 58 15.44 -18.69 13.23
C GLN A 58 16.12 -17.38 12.83
N VAL A 59 15.36 -16.30 12.66
CA VAL A 59 15.89 -14.95 12.39
C VAL A 59 16.70 -14.45 13.59
N SER A 60 16.26 -14.70 14.83
CA SER A 60 16.99 -14.28 16.04
C SER A 60 18.29 -15.08 16.24
N GLU A 61 18.30 -16.37 15.92
CA GLU A 61 19.48 -17.24 15.99
C GLU A 61 20.48 -16.88 14.88
N GLN A 62 20.02 -16.64 13.64
CA GLN A 62 20.86 -16.10 12.56
C GLN A 62 21.40 -14.70 12.88
N ASN A 63 20.59 -13.86 13.51
CA ASN A 63 21.02 -12.52 13.93
C ASN A 63 22.00 -12.58 15.11
N ALA A 64 21.88 -13.54 16.03
CA ALA A 64 22.82 -13.74 17.13
C ALA A 64 24.20 -14.20 16.62
N GLU A 65 24.25 -15.03 15.58
CA GLU A 65 25.50 -15.41 14.90
C GLU A 65 26.11 -14.25 14.08
N LYS A 66 25.28 -13.43 13.43
CA LYS A 66 25.73 -12.22 12.71
C LYS A 66 26.13 -11.06 13.64
N ASN A 67 25.56 -10.97 14.85
CA ASN A 67 25.81 -9.89 15.82
C ASN A 67 27.21 -9.89 16.46
N LYS A 68 28.04 -10.91 16.21
CA LYS A 68 29.47 -10.87 16.58
C LYS A 68 30.36 -10.10 15.59
N LYS A 69 29.81 -9.63 14.45
CA LYS A 69 30.60 -8.97 13.39
C LYS A 69 30.04 -7.68 12.79
N VAL A 70 28.87 -7.19 13.20
CA VAL A 70 28.24 -6.04 12.52
C VAL A 70 28.01 -4.88 13.51
N LYS A 71 29.01 -4.01 13.62
CA LYS A 71 28.75 -2.59 13.92
C LYS A 71 28.58 -1.90 12.56
N SER A 72 27.45 -1.21 12.40
CA SER A 72 27.16 -0.28 11.30
C SER A 72 27.14 -0.89 9.89
N ASP A 73 25.98 -1.33 9.40
CA ASP A 73 25.69 -1.08 8.00
C ASP A 73 24.19 -1.00 7.71
N GLY A 74 23.83 -0.17 6.74
CA GLY A 74 22.46 0.12 6.35
C GLY A 74 21.73 -1.09 5.77
N MET A 75 20.40 -0.94 5.61
CA MET A 75 19.54 -1.92 4.96
C MET A 75 20.16 -2.36 3.61
N ASN A 76 20.51 -3.64 3.47
CA ASN A 76 21.06 -4.18 2.24
C ASN A 76 20.00 -4.10 1.14
N VAL A 77 20.13 -3.09 0.29
CA VAL A 77 19.18 -2.76 -0.78
C VAL A 77 18.95 -3.95 -1.72
N GLN A 78 19.96 -4.82 -1.88
CA GLN A 78 19.83 -6.05 -2.68
C GLN A 78 18.89 -7.09 -2.04
N GLU A 79 18.87 -7.20 -0.71
CA GLU A 79 17.94 -8.08 0.00
C GLU A 79 16.50 -7.56 -0.11
N VAL A 80 16.33 -6.23 -0.04
CA VAL A 80 15.04 -5.57 -0.30
C VAL A 80 14.57 -5.83 -1.73
N PHE A 81 15.47 -5.76 -2.72
CA PHE A 81 15.13 -6.04 -4.10
C PHE A 81 14.73 -7.49 -4.35
N ASN A 82 15.46 -8.44 -3.76
CA ASN A 82 15.10 -9.84 -3.87
C ASN A 82 13.73 -10.12 -3.23
N LEU A 83 13.40 -9.42 -2.14
CA LEU A 83 12.08 -9.46 -1.53
C LEU A 83 11.01 -8.87 -2.44
N ILE A 84 11.27 -7.70 -3.06
CA ILE A 84 10.35 -7.09 -4.03
C ILE A 84 10.09 -8.06 -5.17
N ASN A 85 11.14 -8.59 -5.82
CA ASN A 85 11.03 -9.56 -6.91
C ASN A 85 10.22 -10.79 -6.50
N GLY A 86 10.47 -11.34 -5.31
CA GLY A 86 9.71 -12.47 -4.79
C GLY A 86 8.23 -12.16 -4.51
N ILE A 87 7.91 -10.92 -4.12
CA ILE A 87 6.51 -10.44 -3.98
C ILE A 87 5.87 -10.25 -5.36
N MET A 88 6.60 -9.69 -6.34
CA MET A 88 6.10 -9.50 -7.71
C MET A 88 5.71 -10.82 -8.36
N GLU A 89 6.60 -11.81 -8.30
CA GLU A 89 6.39 -13.13 -8.90
C GLU A 89 5.25 -13.89 -8.22
N ARG A 90 5.17 -13.82 -6.89
CA ARG A 90 4.19 -14.59 -6.12
C ARG A 90 2.77 -14.06 -6.25
N GLU A 91 2.60 -12.74 -6.21
CA GLU A 91 1.27 -12.18 -6.03
C GLU A 91 0.57 -11.89 -7.37
N SER A 92 1.28 -11.84 -8.52
CA SER A 92 0.69 -11.39 -9.80
C SER A 92 -0.09 -10.07 -9.67
N ILE A 93 0.31 -9.24 -8.70
CA ILE A 93 -0.42 -8.04 -8.31
C ILE A 93 0.08 -6.87 -9.17
N PRO A 94 -0.82 -6.09 -9.81
CA PRO A 94 -0.45 -4.88 -10.52
C PRO A 94 -0.15 -3.77 -9.50
N PHE A 95 1.02 -3.83 -8.84
CA PHE A 95 1.63 -2.68 -8.17
C PHE A 95 2.35 -1.79 -9.20
N VAL A 96 2.68 -2.41 -10.33
CA VAL A 96 3.13 -1.82 -11.58
C VAL A 96 1.91 -1.75 -12.49
N LYS A 97 1.63 -0.59 -13.06
CA LYS A 97 0.60 -0.46 -14.09
C LYS A 97 1.15 -0.87 -15.45
N ASP A 98 0.27 -1.33 -16.33
CA ASP A 98 0.63 -1.82 -17.66
C ASP A 98 1.53 -0.82 -18.40
N GLY A 99 2.61 -1.31 -19.03
CA GLY A 99 3.55 -0.51 -19.82
C GLY A 99 4.87 -0.17 -19.13
N VAL A 100 4.97 -0.32 -17.81
CA VAL A 100 6.19 0.04 -17.05
C VAL A 100 7.27 -1.05 -17.12
N ASP A 101 8.48 -0.67 -17.49
CA ASP A 101 9.68 -1.53 -17.46
C ASP A 101 10.32 -1.56 -16.05
N MET A 102 10.03 -2.62 -15.30
CA MET A 102 10.61 -2.79 -13.96
C MET A 102 12.10 -3.09 -13.96
N GLU A 103 12.62 -3.76 -14.99
CA GLU A 103 14.05 -4.10 -15.06
C GLU A 103 14.87 -2.81 -15.13
N ASN A 104 14.45 -1.86 -15.97
CA ASN A 104 15.12 -0.59 -16.10
C ASN A 104 15.04 0.26 -14.81
N ILE A 105 13.87 0.30 -14.15
CA ILE A 105 13.74 0.98 -12.85
C ILE A 105 14.73 0.42 -11.83
N MET A 106 14.90 -0.91 -11.80
CA MET A 106 15.87 -1.53 -10.90
C MET A 106 17.31 -1.18 -11.28
N VAL A 107 17.65 -1.15 -12.57
CA VAL A 107 18.97 -0.72 -13.06
C VAL A 107 19.24 0.73 -12.64
N ASN A 108 18.29 1.65 -12.87
CA ASN A 108 18.40 3.05 -12.50
C ASN A 108 18.59 3.22 -10.98
N LEU A 109 17.82 2.50 -10.18
CA LEU A 109 17.93 2.57 -8.72
C LEU A 109 19.23 1.96 -8.20
N ASN A 110 19.74 0.90 -8.83
CA ASN A 110 21.03 0.29 -8.50
C ASN A 110 22.21 1.21 -8.81
N ASN A 111 22.13 1.94 -9.92
CA ASN A 111 23.15 2.89 -10.37
C ASN A 111 23.19 4.19 -9.55
N LEU A 112 22.17 4.46 -8.73
CA LEU A 112 22.22 5.59 -7.81
C LEU A 112 23.28 5.36 -6.72
N PRO A 113 24.08 6.39 -6.40
CA PRO A 113 24.96 6.37 -5.24
C PRO A 113 24.18 6.07 -3.97
N ASP A 114 24.81 5.35 -3.04
CA ASP A 114 24.22 5.16 -1.72
C ASP A 114 24.09 6.52 -1.01
N GLY A 115 22.94 6.74 -0.38
CA GLY A 115 22.62 8.01 0.25
C GLY A 115 21.11 8.26 0.32
N SER A 116 20.75 9.48 0.74
CA SER A 116 19.36 9.87 0.97
C SER A 116 18.49 9.74 -0.27
N ARG A 117 19.01 10.05 -1.47
CA ARG A 117 18.24 9.92 -2.72
C ARG A 117 17.80 8.48 -2.98
N LYS A 118 18.74 7.54 -2.96
CA LYS A 118 18.47 6.11 -3.15
C LYS A 118 17.53 5.59 -2.05
N LYS A 119 17.78 5.97 -0.79
CA LYS A 119 16.93 5.60 0.34
C LYS A 119 15.48 6.08 0.18
N ALA A 120 15.26 7.30 -0.30
CA ALA A 120 13.92 7.84 -0.53
C ALA A 120 13.18 7.05 -1.60
N LEU A 121 13.82 6.77 -2.74
CA LEU A 121 13.20 5.99 -3.82
C LEU A 121 12.90 4.55 -3.40
N THR A 122 13.85 3.86 -2.76
CA THR A 122 13.60 2.51 -2.23
C THR A 122 12.44 2.52 -1.23
N THR A 123 12.37 3.54 -0.38
CA THR A 123 11.25 3.70 0.57
C THR A 123 9.93 3.92 -0.16
N ALA A 124 9.88 4.75 -1.19
CA ALA A 124 8.68 4.96 -2.00
C ALA A 124 8.19 3.65 -2.64
N ILE A 125 9.11 2.86 -3.23
CA ILE A 125 8.81 1.56 -3.85
C ILE A 125 8.24 0.59 -2.81
N LEU A 126 8.91 0.45 -1.67
CA LEU A 126 8.45 -0.41 -0.58
C LEU A 126 7.06 -0.01 -0.07
N LEU A 127 6.78 1.28 0.05
CA LEU A 127 5.47 1.78 0.48
C LEU A 127 4.40 1.57 -0.60
N ALA A 128 4.74 1.64 -1.89
CA ALA A 128 3.80 1.39 -2.98
C ALA A 128 3.31 -0.06 -3.02
N LEU A 129 4.13 -1.03 -2.58
CA LEU A 129 3.67 -2.43 -2.43
C LEU A 129 2.45 -2.56 -1.53
N ARG A 130 2.29 -1.64 -0.56
CA ARG A 130 1.15 -1.65 0.37
C ARG A 130 -0.12 -1.02 -0.20
N LYS A 131 -0.06 -0.44 -1.40
CA LYS A 131 -1.20 0.12 -2.13
C LYS A 131 -2.06 1.07 -1.29
N TYR A 132 -1.42 2.00 -0.58
CA TYR A 132 -2.16 2.92 0.27
C TYR A 132 -3.22 3.68 -0.54
N PRO A 133 -4.46 3.77 -0.03
CA PRO A 133 -5.54 4.41 -0.77
C PRO A 133 -5.35 5.93 -0.79
N PHE A 134 -5.80 6.56 -1.88
CA PHE A 134 -5.87 8.01 -1.92
C PHE A 134 -6.94 8.54 -0.97
N ARG A 135 -6.59 9.57 -0.20
CA ARG A 135 -7.50 10.37 0.62
C ARG A 135 -7.07 11.82 0.60
N LEU A 136 -8.01 12.73 0.29
CA LEU A 136 -7.72 14.15 0.12
C LEU A 136 -7.01 14.80 1.33
N LYS A 137 -7.42 14.42 2.54
CA LYS A 137 -6.82 14.85 3.82
C LYS A 137 -5.89 13.80 4.43
N GLY A 138 -5.59 12.73 3.70
CA GLY A 138 -4.71 11.67 4.17
C GLY A 138 -3.26 12.13 4.19
N ASP A 139 -2.56 11.78 5.25
CA ASP A 139 -1.20 12.20 5.56
C ASP A 139 -0.34 11.08 6.18
N ASN A 140 -0.91 9.88 6.38
CA ASN A 140 -0.22 8.81 7.07
C ASN A 140 -0.73 7.41 6.65
N PRO A 141 0.02 6.32 6.93
CA PRO A 141 -0.35 4.97 6.52
C PRO A 141 -1.71 4.47 7.03
N LYS A 142 -2.21 4.99 8.16
CA LYS A 142 -3.50 4.56 8.73
C LYS A 142 -4.67 5.23 8.02
N THR A 143 -4.52 6.50 7.65
CA THR A 143 -5.58 7.29 7.03
C THR A 143 -5.48 7.31 5.50
N GLY A 144 -4.40 6.80 4.92
CA GLY A 144 -4.08 6.94 3.51
C GLY A 144 -3.39 8.28 3.23
N PHE A 145 -3.15 8.56 1.95
CA PHE A 145 -2.38 9.75 1.55
C PHE A 145 -3.09 10.53 0.45
N ASN A 146 -2.87 11.83 0.37
CA ASN A 146 -2.89 12.50 -0.93
C ASN A 146 -1.48 12.45 -1.55
N SER A 147 -1.38 12.85 -2.81
CA SER A 147 -0.14 12.74 -3.57
C SER A 147 1.04 13.53 -2.95
N PRO A 148 0.96 14.85 -2.69
CA PRO A 148 2.06 15.58 -2.05
C PRO A 148 2.41 15.09 -0.64
N ARG A 149 1.41 14.67 0.16
CA ARG A 149 1.68 14.18 1.52
C ARG A 149 2.34 12.81 1.54
N PHE A 150 2.14 11.98 0.52
CA PHE A 150 2.94 10.77 0.34
C PHE A 150 4.42 11.11 0.10
N ILE A 151 4.70 12.08 -0.78
CA ILE A 151 6.07 12.55 -1.04
C ILE A 151 6.71 13.08 0.25
N LYS A 152 6.02 13.98 0.97
CA LYS A 152 6.48 14.50 2.26
C LYS A 152 6.76 13.38 3.27
N TYR A 153 5.89 12.37 3.34
CA TYR A 153 6.07 11.21 4.22
C TYR A 153 7.33 10.42 3.88
N VAL A 154 7.58 10.15 2.59
CA VAL A 154 8.81 9.48 2.13
C VAL A 154 10.05 10.31 2.45
N LEU A 155 10.02 11.61 2.17
CA LEU A 155 11.15 12.52 2.42
C LEU A 155 11.48 12.66 3.92
N GLY A 156 10.50 12.45 4.80
CA GLY A 156 10.73 12.34 6.25
C GLY A 156 11.71 11.22 6.66
N PHE A 157 11.80 10.11 5.91
CA PHE A 157 12.75 9.02 6.21
C PHE A 157 14.21 9.38 5.92
N VAL A 158 14.43 10.48 5.20
CA VAL A 158 15.75 11.03 4.87
C VAL A 158 15.96 12.39 5.53
N ASN A 159 15.21 12.68 6.61
CA ASN A 159 15.27 13.92 7.37
C ASN A 159 14.99 15.19 6.56
N LEU A 160 14.30 15.07 5.43
CA LEU A 160 13.86 16.22 4.63
C LEU A 160 12.39 16.50 4.94
N ASN A 161 12.19 17.45 5.86
CA ASN A 161 10.86 17.90 6.26
C ASN A 161 10.42 19.06 5.39
N ILE A 162 9.16 19.03 4.93
CA ILE A 162 8.53 20.10 4.14
C ILE A 162 7.43 20.74 4.97
N ASP A 163 7.54 22.05 5.16
CA ASP A 163 6.57 22.82 5.94
C ASP A 163 5.22 22.88 5.22
N GLU A 164 4.15 23.00 5.99
CA GLU A 164 2.79 23.24 5.47
C GLU A 164 2.32 24.60 5.96
N TYR A 165 1.95 25.46 5.03
CA TYR A 165 1.46 26.80 5.34
C TYR A 165 -0.07 26.85 5.24
N PRO A 166 -0.77 27.44 6.22
CA PRO A 166 -2.22 27.61 6.16
C PRO A 166 -2.66 28.37 4.90
N GLY A 167 -3.61 27.81 4.15
CA GLY A 167 -4.13 28.41 2.92
C GLY A 167 -3.32 28.09 1.67
N GLU A 168 -2.20 27.37 1.79
CA GLU A 168 -1.37 26.94 0.67
C GLU A 168 -1.49 25.44 0.42
N TYR A 169 -1.44 25.03 -0.86
CA TYR A 169 -1.34 23.61 -1.18
C TYR A 169 0.11 23.16 -1.04
N LEU A 170 0.32 22.03 -0.35
CA LEU A 170 1.66 21.47 -0.16
C LEU A 170 2.43 21.26 -1.47
N SER A 171 1.73 21.00 -2.59
CA SER A 171 2.39 20.91 -3.90
C SER A 171 2.96 22.25 -4.39
N SER A 172 2.30 23.37 -4.11
CA SER A 172 2.85 24.71 -4.39
C SER A 172 4.11 24.95 -3.56
N THR A 173 4.06 24.67 -2.25
CA THR A 173 5.22 24.80 -1.36
C THR A 173 6.41 23.96 -1.83
N MET A 174 6.15 22.75 -2.35
CA MET A 174 7.19 21.91 -2.94
C MET A 174 7.80 22.50 -4.22
N MET A 175 6.96 23.00 -5.13
CA MET A 175 7.41 23.61 -6.37
C MET A 175 8.19 24.90 -6.14
N ASP A 176 7.86 25.67 -5.09
CA ASP A 176 8.59 26.89 -4.72
C ASP A 176 9.92 26.57 -4.00
N ARG A 177 9.96 25.47 -3.24
CA ARG A 177 11.16 25.05 -2.50
C ARG A 177 12.21 24.39 -3.40
N PHE A 178 11.78 23.58 -4.35
CA PHE A 178 12.66 22.75 -5.16
C PHE A 178 12.98 23.41 -6.50
N GLU A 179 14.16 23.10 -7.06
CA GLU A 179 14.60 23.70 -8.31
C GLU A 179 13.88 23.04 -9.50
N LYS A 180 13.24 23.81 -10.37
CA LYS A 180 12.68 23.27 -11.63
C LYS A 180 13.83 22.91 -12.58
N VAL A 181 13.77 21.72 -13.20
CA VAL A 181 14.84 21.17 -14.04
C VAL A 181 14.31 20.58 -15.35
N ASP A 182 15.08 20.73 -16.42
CA ASP A 182 14.75 20.18 -17.75
C ASP A 182 15.39 18.81 -18.00
N THR A 183 16.45 18.48 -17.25
CA THR A 183 17.13 17.18 -17.31
C THR A 183 16.92 16.44 -15.99
N PRO A 184 15.79 15.73 -15.81
CA PRO A 184 15.48 15.07 -14.56
C PRO A 184 16.37 13.87 -14.28
N GLN A 185 16.52 13.53 -13.02
CA GLN A 185 17.21 12.35 -12.53
C GLN A 185 16.28 11.54 -11.61
N PRO A 186 16.41 10.22 -11.53
CA PRO A 186 15.64 9.42 -10.58
C PRO A 186 15.72 10.01 -9.17
N GLY A 187 14.56 10.24 -8.54
CA GLY A 187 14.44 10.93 -7.25
C GLY A 187 13.95 12.38 -7.35
N ASP A 188 14.03 13.02 -8.52
CA ASP A 188 13.35 14.29 -8.75
C ASP A 188 11.83 14.10 -8.70
N LEU A 189 11.08 15.19 -8.52
CA LEU A 189 9.63 15.17 -8.46
C LEU A 189 9.01 15.55 -9.81
N MET A 190 8.00 14.81 -10.23
CA MET A 190 7.14 15.15 -11.37
C MET A 190 5.87 15.83 -10.85
N PHE A 191 5.53 16.99 -11.39
CA PHE A 191 4.28 17.66 -11.06
C PHE A 191 3.30 17.68 -12.22
N PHE A 192 2.03 17.39 -11.93
CA PHE A 192 0.92 17.48 -12.87
C PHE A 192 -0.19 18.33 -12.27
N SER A 193 -0.95 19.03 -13.12
CA SER A 193 -2.08 19.82 -12.67
C SER A 193 -3.14 18.94 -12.00
N GLY A 194 -3.73 19.46 -10.93
CA GLY A 194 -4.69 18.71 -10.12
C GLY A 194 -5.64 19.64 -9.39
N ARG A 195 -6.72 19.06 -8.84
CA ARG A 195 -7.70 19.78 -8.01
C ARG A 195 -7.93 19.02 -6.71
N PRO A 196 -7.89 19.68 -5.53
CA PRO A 196 -7.71 21.12 -5.33
C PRO A 196 -6.25 21.61 -5.45
N GLY A 197 -5.25 20.71 -5.43
CA GLY A 197 -3.85 21.04 -5.66
C GLY A 197 -3.19 20.06 -6.63
N ASN A 198 -1.96 20.37 -7.04
CA ASN A 198 -1.21 19.60 -8.03
C ASN A 198 -0.83 18.20 -7.51
N ILE A 199 -0.72 17.26 -8.44
CA ILE A 199 -0.24 15.89 -8.23
C ILE A 199 1.29 15.93 -8.28
N ALA A 200 1.94 15.25 -7.34
CA ALA A 200 3.38 15.04 -7.22
C ALA A 200 3.73 13.54 -7.21
N LEU A 201 4.74 13.15 -7.97
CA LEU A 201 5.28 11.78 -8.01
C LEU A 201 6.80 11.85 -7.91
N PHE A 202 7.45 10.81 -7.37
CA PHE A 202 8.89 10.66 -7.62
C PHE A 202 9.11 10.13 -9.03
N PHE A 203 10.02 10.75 -9.76
CA PHE A 203 10.51 10.25 -11.04
C PHE A 203 11.43 9.04 -10.80
N LEU A 204 11.18 7.95 -11.52
CA LEU A 204 11.96 6.72 -11.44
C LEU A 204 12.93 6.52 -12.61
N GLY A 205 12.84 7.35 -13.65
CA GLY A 205 13.65 7.24 -14.85
C GLY A 205 12.79 7.17 -16.11
N GLU A 206 13.49 7.15 -17.25
CA GLU A 206 12.94 7.06 -18.60
C GLU A 206 11.84 8.06 -18.92
N GLY A 207 12.20 9.34 -19.06
CA GLY A 207 11.22 10.35 -19.42
C GLY A 207 11.73 11.41 -20.35
N ASP A 208 10.79 12.09 -21.01
CA ASP A 208 11.06 13.24 -21.86
C ASP A 208 10.77 14.55 -21.11
N VAL A 209 11.15 15.67 -21.72
CA VAL A 209 10.86 17.01 -21.18
C VAL A 209 9.36 17.31 -21.09
N GLY A 210 8.51 16.52 -21.75
CA GLY A 210 7.05 16.64 -21.77
C GLY A 210 6.34 15.93 -20.62
N GLY A 211 7.07 15.27 -19.73
CA GLY A 211 6.51 14.60 -18.56
C GLY A 211 6.03 13.19 -18.83
N GLN A 212 6.35 12.62 -20.01
CA GLN A 212 6.24 11.18 -20.22
C GLN A 212 7.36 10.49 -19.46
N GLY A 213 7.07 9.36 -18.83
CA GLY A 213 8.05 8.51 -18.18
C GLY A 213 7.47 7.73 -17.02
N THR A 214 8.32 7.28 -16.10
CA THR A 214 7.85 6.51 -14.95
C THR A 214 7.85 7.33 -13.66
N GLY A 215 6.70 7.37 -12.99
CA GLY A 215 6.51 8.02 -11.69
C GLY A 215 5.96 7.07 -10.63
N ILE A 216 6.34 7.29 -9.36
CA ILE A 216 5.78 6.57 -8.21
C ILE A 216 5.10 7.52 -7.23
N GLY A 217 3.89 7.17 -6.82
CA GLY A 217 3.08 7.96 -5.90
C GLY A 217 1.60 7.66 -6.06
N LEU A 218 0.73 8.66 -5.84
CA LEU A 218 -0.73 8.53 -5.99
C LEU A 218 -1.23 9.51 -7.04
N LEU A 219 -2.28 9.14 -7.78
CA LEU A 219 -2.87 10.03 -8.80
C LEU A 219 -4.26 10.55 -8.43
N GLY A 220 -4.97 9.89 -7.51
CA GLY A 220 -6.34 10.29 -7.13
C GLY A 220 -7.17 9.15 -6.56
N LEU A 221 -8.46 9.40 -6.36
CA LEU A 221 -9.40 8.52 -5.61
C LEU A 221 -9.38 7.05 -6.02
N ASN A 222 -9.16 6.75 -7.31
CA ASN A 222 -9.17 5.39 -7.87
C ASN A 222 -7.75 4.85 -8.19
N PHE A 223 -6.72 5.61 -7.82
CA PHE A 223 -5.34 5.36 -8.17
C PHE A 223 -4.51 5.35 -6.88
N PRO A 224 -4.43 4.18 -6.18
CA PRO A 224 -3.68 4.05 -4.94
C PRO A 224 -2.18 4.23 -5.18
N THR A 225 -1.35 4.15 -4.13
CA THR A 225 0.10 4.19 -4.33
C THR A 225 0.56 3.06 -5.25
N ALA A 226 1.22 3.40 -6.34
CA ALA A 226 1.73 2.47 -7.34
C ALA A 226 2.82 3.13 -8.19
N ILE A 227 3.46 2.33 -9.05
CA ILE A 227 4.31 2.81 -10.14
C ILE A 227 3.45 2.97 -11.39
N TYR A 228 3.59 4.12 -12.04
CA TYR A 228 2.78 4.53 -13.17
C TYR A 228 3.64 4.96 -14.35
N GLU A 229 3.21 4.52 -15.53
CA GLU A 229 3.54 5.16 -16.79
C GLU A 229 2.76 6.48 -16.90
N THR A 230 3.46 7.62 -16.96
CA THR A 230 2.81 8.94 -16.94
C THR A 230 2.36 9.41 -18.32
N SER A 231 2.76 8.73 -19.40
CA SER A 231 2.34 9.03 -20.77
C SER A 231 0.81 8.91 -20.96
N ALA A 232 0.15 8.09 -20.15
CA ALA A 232 -1.30 7.92 -20.15
C ALA A 232 -2.05 8.98 -19.31
N PHE A 233 -1.36 9.94 -18.71
CA PHE A 233 -1.99 10.93 -17.83
C PHE A 233 -2.62 12.07 -18.62
N ASN A 234 -3.92 12.26 -18.43
CA ASN A 234 -4.66 13.37 -19.04
C ASN A 234 -4.56 14.68 -18.22
N ALA A 235 -3.51 14.84 -17.42
CA ALA A 235 -3.25 16.03 -16.62
C ALA A 235 -2.11 16.83 -17.24
N GLU A 236 -2.17 18.16 -17.15
CA GLU A 236 -1.12 19.03 -17.68
C GLU A 236 0.17 18.81 -16.89
N PHE A 237 1.26 18.53 -17.57
CA PHE A 237 2.56 18.41 -16.94
C PHE A 237 3.13 19.80 -16.59
N LEU A 238 3.53 19.98 -15.33
CA LEU A 238 3.99 21.25 -14.78
C LEU A 238 5.52 21.34 -14.70
N GLY A 239 6.22 20.20 -14.82
CA GLY A 239 7.67 20.11 -14.85
C GLY A 239 8.26 19.14 -13.83
N TYR A 240 9.57 18.95 -13.96
CA TYR A 240 10.38 18.22 -12.98
C TYR A 240 11.01 19.18 -11.98
N TYR A 241 11.13 18.74 -10.72
CA TYR A 241 11.66 19.54 -9.63
C TYR A 241 12.69 18.73 -8.83
N ARG A 242 13.91 19.24 -8.73
CA ARG A 242 15.03 18.59 -8.06
C ARG A 242 14.96 18.74 -6.56
N VAL A 243 14.92 17.60 -5.89
CA VAL A 243 15.01 17.52 -4.43
C VAL A 243 16.46 17.64 -4.00
N ASP A 244 16.74 18.58 -3.10
CA ASP A 244 18.03 18.73 -2.43
C ASP A 244 18.14 17.70 -1.30
N TYR A 245 18.65 16.52 -1.63
CA TYR A 245 18.80 15.42 -0.69
C TYR A 245 20.01 15.67 0.24
N PRO A 246 19.85 15.52 1.57
CA PRO A 246 20.99 15.62 2.47
C PRO A 246 21.97 14.48 2.20
N ASN A 247 23.26 14.81 2.16
CA ASN A 247 24.35 13.83 2.00
C ASN A 247 24.35 12.79 3.12
#